data_AF-A0A963CDK7-F1
#
_entry.id   AF-A0A963CDK7-F1
#
_cell.length_a   1.000
_cell.length_b   1.000
_cell.length_c   1.000
_cell.angle_alpha   90.00
_cell.angle_beta   90.00
_cell.angle_gamma   90.00
#
_symmetry.space_group_name_H-M   'P 1'
#
loop_
_entity.id
_entity.type
_entity.pdbx_description
1 polymer ?
#
loop_
_entity_poly.entity_id
_entity_poly.type
_entity_poly.pdbx_seq_one_letter_code
_entity_poly.pdbx_strand_id
1 'polypeptide(L)'
;EYGGSLEGCTRLAREILAAIRQRCGDDFPVIIKMNGADKLPLRDGLTAPELGQAAHRMEEAGIDAVEISVGHYESGFPMVCGSFDLCLRHMVRGSMAQLPTVRRILMRSLRPLVAFASNRLWPAREGFNLDFAPAFSRRLGIPLICVGGFRSRDTMEAALAAGHCDAVSAGRPFIADPFFFRHLRDRQAGPHCVDCNGCVGHLGAQPADCYHPEVRSQKDAMLAREDI
;
A
#
# COMPACT_ATOMS: atom_id res chain seq x y z
N GLU A 1 11.86 -15.69 -24.07
CA GLU A 1 12.76 -14.57 -23.72
C GLU A 1 12.28 -13.83 -22.46
N TYR A 2 11.03 -13.36 -22.42
CA TYR A 2 10.45 -12.60 -21.29
C TYR A 2 9.78 -13.46 -20.20
N GLY A 3 10.28 -14.68 -19.96
CA GLY A 3 9.67 -15.58 -18.98
C GLY A 3 10.44 -16.89 -18.80
N GLY A 4 9.94 -17.73 -17.89
CA GLY A 4 10.58 -19.00 -17.51
C GLY A 4 11.56 -18.81 -16.36
N SER A 5 12.77 -18.31 -16.64
CA SER A 5 13.76 -18.02 -15.60
C SER A 5 13.53 -16.65 -14.96
N LEU A 6 14.10 -16.44 -13.76
CA LEU A 6 14.09 -15.12 -13.11
C LEU A 6 14.68 -14.02 -14.01
N GLU A 7 15.72 -14.36 -14.76
CA GLU A 7 16.34 -13.47 -15.76
C GLU A 7 15.33 -13.05 -16.84
N GLY A 8 14.59 -14.02 -17.38
CA GLY A 8 13.55 -13.75 -18.37
C GLY A 8 12.40 -12.94 -17.80
N CYS A 9 11.94 -13.27 -16.59
CA CYS A 9 10.82 -12.58 -15.93
C CYS A 9 11.14 -11.13 -15.54
N THR A 10 12.41 -10.83 -15.21
CA THR A 10 12.84 -9.46 -14.85
C THR A 10 13.30 -8.62 -16.04
N ARG A 11 13.51 -9.23 -17.22
CA ARG A 11 14.01 -8.57 -18.44
C ARG A 11 13.26 -7.30 -18.79
N LEU A 12 11.92 -7.37 -18.85
CA LEU A 12 11.11 -6.20 -19.22
C LEU A 12 11.33 -5.02 -18.27
N ALA A 13 11.36 -5.27 -16.96
CA ALA A 13 11.59 -4.22 -15.97
C ALA A 13 12.98 -3.59 -16.11
N ARG A 14 14.00 -4.41 -16.41
CA ARG A 14 15.38 -3.94 -16.63
C ARG A 14 15.53 -3.12 -17.91
N GLU A 15 14.85 -3.52 -18.99
CA GLU A 15 14.83 -2.74 -20.24
C GLU A 15 14.11 -1.40 -20.07
N ILE A 16 13.01 -1.36 -19.30
CA ILE A 16 12.34 -0.11 -18.93
C ILE A 16 13.30 0.79 -18.13
N LEU A 17 14.00 0.24 -17.13
CA LEU A 17 14.99 0.99 -16.36
C LEU A 17 16.10 1.55 -17.28
N ALA A 18 16.66 0.72 -18.16
CA ALA A 18 17.69 1.16 -19.10
C ALA A 18 17.18 2.29 -20.03
N ALA A 19 15.95 2.20 -20.51
CA ALA A 19 15.33 3.25 -21.33
C ALA A 19 15.10 4.55 -20.55
N ILE A 20 14.75 4.48 -19.26
CA ILE A 20 14.64 5.64 -18.38
C ILE A 20 16.03 6.27 -18.20
N ARG A 21 17.06 5.48 -17.89
CA ARG A 21 18.44 5.95 -17.73
C ARG A 21 18.97 6.64 -18.98
N GLN A 22 18.72 6.06 -20.16
CA GLN A 22 19.12 6.66 -21.43
C GLN A 22 18.51 8.06 -21.66
N ARG A 23 17.30 8.31 -21.16
CA ARG A 23 16.58 9.57 -21.37
C ARG A 23 16.82 10.60 -20.28
N CYS A 24 16.97 10.17 -19.03
CA CYS A 24 17.02 11.04 -17.86
C CYS A 24 18.43 11.16 -17.25
N GLY A 25 19.36 10.26 -17.59
CA GLY A 25 20.68 10.17 -16.97
C GLY A 25 20.67 9.46 -15.61
N ASP A 26 21.85 9.34 -15.02
CA ASP A 26 22.06 8.65 -13.74
C ASP A 26 21.69 9.51 -12.52
N ASP A 27 21.65 10.84 -12.67
CA ASP A 27 21.28 11.79 -11.60
C ASP A 27 19.76 11.84 -11.32
N PHE A 28 18.95 11.11 -12.09
CA PHE A 28 17.50 11.03 -11.89
C PHE A 28 17.12 9.76 -11.11
N PRO A 29 16.62 9.86 -9.86
CA PRO A 29 16.33 8.67 -9.06
C PRO A 29 15.13 7.89 -9.60
N VAL A 30 15.28 6.57 -9.69
CA VAL A 30 14.25 5.62 -10.10
C VAL A 30 14.01 4.61 -8.98
N ILE A 31 12.79 4.62 -8.46
CA ILE A 31 12.33 3.70 -7.40
C ILE A 31 11.41 2.67 -8.05
N ILE A 32 11.61 1.39 -7.72
CA ILE A 32 10.66 0.34 -8.10
C ILE A 32 9.77 -0.01 -6.91
N LYS A 33 8.45 -0.01 -7.13
CA LYS A 33 7.49 -0.55 -6.17
C LYS A 33 7.12 -1.97 -6.55
N MET A 34 7.34 -2.91 -5.66
CA MET A 34 7.08 -4.33 -5.90
C MET A 34 6.44 -5.02 -4.69
N ASN A 35 5.90 -6.21 -4.92
CA ASN A 35 5.35 -7.00 -3.84
C ASN A 35 6.46 -7.63 -3.00
N GLY A 36 6.21 -7.76 -1.70
CA GLY A 36 6.95 -8.57 -0.75
C GLY A 36 6.42 -10.01 -0.68
N ALA A 37 5.19 -10.24 -1.12
CA ALA A 37 4.60 -11.54 -1.42
C ALA A 37 3.31 -11.30 -2.23
N ASP A 38 3.01 -12.17 -3.19
CA ASP A 38 1.78 -12.01 -3.99
C ASP A 38 0.52 -12.45 -3.24
N LYS A 39 0.64 -13.40 -2.31
CA LYS A 39 -0.48 -13.87 -1.45
C LYS A 39 -1.74 -14.24 -2.25
N LEU A 40 -1.57 -14.85 -3.42
CA LEU A 40 -2.68 -15.29 -4.27
C LEU A 40 -3.29 -16.60 -3.70
N PRO A 41 -4.59 -16.63 -3.34
CA PRO A 41 -5.20 -17.80 -2.73
C PRO A 41 -5.66 -18.86 -3.75
N LEU A 42 -5.85 -18.47 -5.01
CA LEU A 42 -6.44 -19.33 -6.05
C LEU A 42 -5.45 -19.77 -7.15
N ARG A 43 -4.21 -19.27 -7.09
CA ARG A 43 -3.15 -19.62 -8.04
C ARG A 43 -1.79 -19.29 -7.44
N ASP A 44 -0.74 -19.78 -8.08
CA ASP A 44 0.62 -19.50 -7.67
C ASP A 44 0.97 -18.03 -7.89
N GLY A 45 1.75 -17.50 -6.96
CA GLY A 45 2.37 -16.19 -7.01
C GLY A 45 3.75 -16.26 -6.38
N LEU A 46 4.54 -15.20 -6.53
CA LEU A 46 5.90 -15.18 -6.04
C LEU A 46 5.93 -15.08 -4.51
N THR A 47 6.81 -15.89 -3.92
CA THR A 47 7.12 -15.87 -2.49
C THR A 47 8.09 -14.73 -2.17
N ALA A 48 8.19 -14.37 -0.88
CA ALA A 48 9.11 -13.32 -0.44
C ALA A 48 10.57 -13.57 -0.84
N PRO A 49 11.14 -14.79 -0.72
CA PRO A 49 12.49 -15.08 -1.20
C PRO A 49 12.66 -14.87 -2.71
N GLU A 50 11.69 -15.27 -3.53
CA GLU A 50 11.75 -15.10 -4.99
C GLU A 50 11.65 -13.62 -5.38
N LEU A 51 10.77 -12.86 -4.72
CA LEU A 51 10.66 -11.41 -4.92
C LEU A 51 11.93 -10.67 -4.44
N GLY A 52 12.56 -11.13 -3.36
CA GLY A 52 13.86 -10.63 -2.93
C GLY A 52 14.97 -10.90 -3.95
N GLN A 53 14.94 -12.05 -4.65
CA GLN A 53 15.87 -12.31 -5.76
C GLN A 53 15.56 -11.40 -6.96
N ALA A 54 14.29 -11.18 -7.29
CA ALA A 54 13.89 -10.25 -8.35
C ALA A 54 14.35 -8.81 -8.05
N ALA A 55 14.21 -8.37 -6.79
CA ALA A 55 14.68 -7.06 -6.34
C ALA A 55 16.20 -6.91 -6.51
N HIS A 56 16.97 -7.92 -6.12
CA HIS A 56 18.42 -7.92 -6.30
C HIS A 56 18.84 -7.87 -7.78
N ARG A 57 18.08 -8.53 -8.69
CA ARG A 57 18.30 -8.37 -10.14
C ARG A 57 18.04 -6.95 -10.65
N MET A 58 17.08 -6.25 -10.05
CA MET A 58 16.83 -4.84 -10.38
C MET A 58 17.93 -3.93 -9.83
N GLU A 59 18.46 -4.23 -8.65
CA GLU A 59 19.64 -3.58 -8.09
C GLU A 59 20.88 -3.75 -8.98
N GLU A 60 21.18 -4.97 -9.44
CA GLU A 60 22.28 -5.22 -10.39
C GLU A 60 22.11 -4.41 -11.70
N ALA A 61 20.87 -4.07 -12.06
CA ALA A 61 20.55 -3.24 -13.22
C ALA A 61 20.58 -1.72 -12.93
N GLY A 62 20.83 -1.30 -11.69
CA GLY A 62 20.98 0.10 -11.29
C GLY A 62 19.70 0.80 -10.85
N ILE A 63 18.74 0.10 -10.23
CA ILE A 63 17.61 0.74 -9.54
C ILE A 63 18.09 1.39 -8.24
N ASP A 64 17.55 2.56 -7.86
CA ASP A 64 18.09 3.34 -6.73
C ASP A 64 17.47 2.96 -5.38
N ALA A 65 16.23 2.47 -5.38
CA ALA A 65 15.55 1.98 -4.18
C ALA A 65 14.40 1.04 -4.53
N VAL A 66 14.00 0.25 -3.54
CA VAL A 66 12.87 -0.70 -3.65
C VAL A 66 11.82 -0.32 -2.61
N GLU A 67 10.59 -0.06 -3.04
CA GLU A 67 9.43 0.02 -2.14
C GLU A 67 8.65 -1.31 -2.14
N ILE A 68 8.40 -1.86 -0.95
CA ILE A 68 7.63 -3.11 -0.80
C ILE A 68 6.19 -2.86 -0.36
N SER A 69 5.25 -3.51 -1.05
CA SER A 69 3.85 -3.72 -0.64
C SER A 69 3.52 -5.21 -0.57
N VAL A 70 2.27 -5.61 -0.30
CA VAL A 70 1.89 -7.03 -0.38
C VAL A 70 0.55 -7.19 -1.08
N GLY A 71 0.40 -8.31 -1.77
CA GLY A 71 -0.86 -8.68 -2.39
C GLY A 71 -1.04 -8.17 -3.82
N HIS A 72 -2.10 -8.66 -4.42
CA HIS A 72 -2.58 -8.31 -5.75
C HIS A 72 -4.10 -8.10 -5.65
N TYR A 73 -4.74 -7.52 -6.68
CA TYR A 73 -6.20 -7.34 -6.70
C TYR A 73 -6.96 -8.67 -6.51
N GLU A 74 -6.42 -9.77 -7.00
CA GLU A 74 -6.95 -11.12 -6.83
C GLU A 74 -6.65 -11.75 -5.47
N SER A 75 -5.67 -11.21 -4.74
CA SER A 75 -5.37 -11.62 -3.36
C SER A 75 -6.46 -11.15 -2.39
N GLY A 76 -7.31 -10.21 -2.82
CA GLY A 76 -8.39 -9.64 -2.04
C GLY A 76 -7.89 -8.58 -1.06
N PHE A 77 -8.13 -8.79 0.23
CA PHE A 77 -7.82 -7.80 1.26
C PHE A 77 -6.41 -7.80 1.88
N PRO A 78 -5.43 -8.69 1.61
CA PRO A 78 -4.11 -8.57 2.23
C PRO A 78 -3.36 -7.28 1.83
N MET A 79 -3.80 -6.58 0.78
CA MET A 79 -3.29 -5.25 0.41
C MET A 79 -3.63 -4.15 1.44
N VAL A 80 -4.66 -4.37 2.28
CA VAL A 80 -5.15 -3.39 3.25
C VAL A 80 -5.52 -4.07 4.56
N CYS A 81 -5.11 -3.49 5.68
CA CYS A 81 -5.54 -3.94 7.01
C CYS A 81 -6.54 -2.94 7.60
N GLY A 82 -7.41 -3.40 8.49
CA GLY A 82 -8.31 -2.50 9.20
C GLY A 82 -9.73 -3.01 9.42
N SER A 83 -10.66 -2.05 9.41
CA SER A 83 -12.10 -2.33 9.41
C SER A 83 -12.63 -2.32 7.98
N PHE A 84 -13.47 -3.30 7.65
CA PHE A 84 -14.02 -3.49 6.32
C PHE A 84 -15.50 -3.09 6.21
N ASP A 85 -16.14 -2.68 7.30
CA ASP A 85 -17.57 -2.35 7.29
C ASP A 85 -17.86 -1.19 6.32
N LEU A 86 -17.12 -0.09 6.46
CA LEU A 86 -17.27 1.10 5.62
C LEU A 86 -16.76 0.85 4.19
N CYS A 87 -15.64 0.14 4.05
CA CYS A 87 -15.11 -0.30 2.76
C CYS A 87 -16.17 -1.04 1.93
N LEU A 88 -16.80 -2.08 2.49
CA LEU A 88 -17.78 -2.89 1.77
C LEU A 88 -19.07 -2.10 1.46
N ARG A 89 -19.48 -1.17 2.34
CA ARG A 89 -20.62 -0.27 2.05
C ARG A 89 -20.33 0.60 0.82
N HIS A 90 -19.13 1.18 0.75
CA HIS A 90 -18.73 2.05 -0.35
C HIS A 90 -18.45 1.27 -1.63
N MET A 91 -17.86 0.09 -1.54
CA MET A 91 -17.59 -0.79 -2.69
C MET A 91 -18.84 -1.06 -3.53
N VAL A 92 -19.96 -1.40 -2.89
CA VAL A 92 -21.24 -1.66 -3.59
C VAL A 92 -21.87 -0.38 -4.20
N ARG A 93 -21.45 0.81 -3.73
CA ARG A 93 -21.89 2.11 -4.26
C ARG A 93 -20.89 2.74 -5.22
N GLY A 94 -19.66 2.25 -5.25
CA GLY A 94 -18.53 2.79 -5.99
C GLY A 94 -18.00 1.76 -6.97
N SER A 95 -16.88 1.11 -6.63
CA SER A 95 -16.12 0.24 -7.54
C SER A 95 -16.89 -0.98 -8.09
N MET A 96 -18.02 -1.32 -7.47
CA MET A 96 -18.92 -2.41 -7.91
C MET A 96 -20.33 -1.93 -8.26
N ALA A 97 -20.52 -0.63 -8.51
CA ALA A 97 -21.81 -0.07 -8.89
C ALA A 97 -22.38 -0.69 -10.18
N GLN A 98 -21.50 -1.12 -11.08
CA GLN A 98 -21.79 -1.76 -12.36
C GLN A 98 -22.29 -3.22 -12.24
N LEU A 99 -22.26 -3.82 -11.05
CA LEU A 99 -22.76 -5.19 -10.87
C LEU A 99 -24.29 -5.27 -11.01
N PRO A 100 -24.82 -6.41 -11.52
CA PRO A 100 -26.26 -6.65 -11.59
C PRO A 100 -26.95 -6.43 -10.24
N THR A 101 -28.16 -5.86 -10.26
CA THR A 101 -28.90 -5.49 -9.04
C THR A 101 -29.06 -6.65 -8.06
N VAL A 102 -29.34 -7.86 -8.56
CA VAL A 102 -29.42 -9.08 -7.73
C VAL A 102 -28.13 -9.34 -6.96
N ARG A 103 -26.96 -9.19 -7.60
CA ARG A 103 -25.65 -9.39 -6.98
C ARG A 103 -25.36 -8.30 -5.97
N ARG A 104 -25.72 -7.05 -6.26
CA ARG A 104 -25.57 -5.94 -5.30
C ARG A 104 -26.45 -6.12 -4.06
N ILE A 105 -27.69 -6.59 -4.20
CA ILE A 105 -28.57 -6.90 -3.07
C ILE A 105 -27.96 -8.02 -2.23
N LEU A 106 -27.54 -9.12 -2.86
CA LEU A 106 -26.89 -10.24 -2.15
C LEU A 106 -25.65 -9.78 -1.37
N MET A 107 -24.78 -9.00 -2.00
CA MET A 107 -23.57 -8.48 -1.34
C MET A 107 -23.90 -7.54 -0.18
N ARG A 108 -24.94 -6.71 -0.29
CA ARG A 108 -25.41 -5.85 0.82
C ARG A 108 -25.92 -6.68 2.00
N SER A 109 -26.66 -7.75 1.73
CA SER A 109 -27.20 -8.63 2.77
C SER A 109 -26.10 -9.43 3.48
N LEU A 110 -25.10 -9.93 2.73
CA LEU A 110 -23.98 -10.69 3.30
C LEU A 110 -22.89 -9.81 3.93
N ARG A 111 -22.95 -8.49 3.71
CA ARG A 111 -21.93 -7.54 4.15
C ARG A 111 -21.50 -7.68 5.62
N PRO A 112 -22.39 -7.81 6.62
CA PRO A 112 -21.96 -7.92 8.03
C PRO A 112 -21.10 -9.16 8.28
N LEU A 113 -21.46 -10.29 7.67
CA LEU A 113 -20.71 -11.53 7.78
C LEU A 113 -19.33 -11.42 7.10
N VAL A 114 -19.29 -10.84 5.90
CA VAL A 114 -18.04 -10.62 5.16
C VAL A 114 -17.14 -9.63 5.91
N ALA A 115 -17.71 -8.56 6.47
CA ALA A 115 -16.97 -7.60 7.29
C ALA A 115 -16.40 -8.27 8.54
N PHE A 116 -17.20 -9.07 9.25
CA PHE A 116 -16.74 -9.82 10.43
C PHE A 116 -15.56 -10.73 10.09
N ALA A 117 -15.69 -11.54 9.04
CA ALA A 117 -14.61 -12.44 8.59
C ALA A 117 -13.36 -11.65 8.18
N SER A 118 -13.51 -10.57 7.43
CA SER A 118 -12.38 -9.75 6.94
C SER A 118 -11.67 -9.03 8.08
N ASN A 119 -12.40 -8.46 9.04
CA ASN A 119 -11.83 -7.82 10.23
C ASN A 119 -11.01 -8.82 11.08
N ARG A 120 -11.40 -10.10 11.09
CA ARG A 120 -10.68 -11.16 11.81
C ARG A 120 -9.40 -11.58 11.08
N LEU A 121 -9.46 -11.67 9.75
CA LEU A 121 -8.34 -12.11 8.91
C LEU A 121 -7.28 -11.03 8.70
N TRP A 122 -7.69 -9.76 8.60
CA TRP A 122 -6.80 -8.61 8.34
C TRP A 122 -7.03 -7.49 9.35
N PRO A 123 -6.75 -7.75 10.65
CA PRO A 123 -6.94 -6.75 11.70
C PRO A 123 -6.06 -5.52 11.46
N ALA A 124 -6.49 -4.36 11.94
CA ALA A 124 -5.71 -3.14 11.89
C ALA A 124 -4.34 -3.34 12.57
N ARG A 125 -3.25 -3.13 11.84
CA ARG A 125 -1.88 -3.20 12.34
C ARG A 125 -1.02 -2.23 11.53
N GLU A 126 -0.16 -1.47 12.22
CA GLU A 126 0.87 -0.68 11.55
C GLU A 126 2.08 -1.55 11.18
N GLY A 127 2.77 -1.21 10.10
CA GLY A 127 3.94 -1.94 9.64
C GLY A 127 3.63 -3.36 9.17
N PHE A 128 2.42 -3.65 8.68
CA PHE A 128 2.03 -5.03 8.37
C PHE A 128 2.86 -5.69 7.25
N ASN A 129 3.53 -4.88 6.40
CA ASN A 129 4.45 -5.40 5.37
C ASN A 129 5.90 -5.57 5.84
N LEU A 130 6.24 -5.12 7.06
CA LEU A 130 7.59 -5.33 7.63
C LEU A 130 7.92 -6.82 7.77
N ASP A 131 6.91 -7.68 7.90
CA ASP A 131 7.06 -9.14 7.93
C ASP A 131 7.79 -9.69 6.68
N PHE A 132 7.76 -8.98 5.54
CA PHE A 132 8.39 -9.39 4.29
C PHE A 132 9.76 -8.75 4.06
N ALA A 133 10.08 -7.68 4.79
CA ALA A 133 11.32 -6.93 4.61
C ALA A 133 12.61 -7.77 4.76
N PRO A 134 12.71 -8.78 5.66
CA PRO A 134 13.92 -9.60 5.79
C PRO A 134 14.33 -10.35 4.52
N ALA A 135 13.40 -10.59 3.58
CA ALA A 135 13.73 -11.22 2.30
C ALA A 135 14.49 -10.26 1.36
N PHE A 136 14.35 -8.95 1.56
CA PHE A 136 14.92 -7.89 0.74
C PHE A 136 16.15 -7.29 1.40
N SER A 137 16.06 -6.85 2.66
CA SER A 137 17.15 -6.13 3.34
C SER A 137 18.44 -6.94 3.50
N ARG A 138 18.36 -8.27 3.50
CA ARG A 138 19.54 -9.15 3.51
C ARG A 138 20.28 -9.24 2.17
N ARG A 139 19.67 -8.75 1.09
CA ARG A 139 20.14 -8.91 -0.30
C ARG A 139 20.45 -7.59 -0.98
N LEU A 140 19.78 -6.52 -0.57
CA LEU A 140 19.92 -5.20 -1.17
C LEU A 140 20.97 -4.38 -0.41
N GLY A 141 21.88 -3.76 -1.16
CA GLY A 141 22.73 -2.66 -0.73
C GLY A 141 22.13 -1.27 -0.98
N ILE A 142 20.98 -1.20 -1.65
CA ILE A 142 20.18 0.02 -1.89
C ILE A 142 19.04 0.18 -0.86
N PRO A 143 18.53 1.41 -0.64
CA PRO A 143 17.45 1.67 0.32
C PRO A 143 16.17 0.85 0.08
N LEU A 144 15.65 0.28 1.17
CA LEU A 144 14.36 -0.40 1.23
C LEU A 144 13.29 0.50 1.87
N ILE A 145 12.24 0.81 1.11
CA ILE A 145 11.08 1.59 1.55
C ILE A 145 9.94 0.63 1.89
N CYS A 146 9.26 0.82 3.02
CA CYS A 146 8.12 -0.01 3.40
C CYS A 146 6.83 0.82 3.52
N VAL A 147 5.81 0.47 2.74
CA VAL A 147 4.43 0.89 3.03
C VAL A 147 3.77 -0.15 3.92
N GLY A 148 3.08 0.25 4.98
CA GLY A 148 2.51 -0.73 5.93
C GLY A 148 1.37 -0.21 6.78
N GLY A 149 0.66 0.83 6.33
CA GLY A 149 -0.40 1.46 7.13
C GLY A 149 0.13 2.26 8.33
N PHE A 150 1.40 2.65 8.28
CA PHE A 150 2.02 3.55 9.26
C PHE A 150 1.23 4.84 9.40
N ARG A 151 0.97 5.25 10.63
CA ARG A 151 0.21 6.44 11.01
C ARG A 151 0.72 7.07 12.31
N SER A 152 1.51 6.34 13.10
CA SER A 152 2.15 6.85 14.31
C SER A 152 3.65 7.05 14.12
N ARG A 153 4.18 8.15 14.65
CA ARG A 153 5.61 8.44 14.68
C ARG A 153 6.41 7.33 15.34
N ASP A 154 5.94 6.86 16.50
CA ASP A 154 6.63 5.85 17.30
C ASP A 154 6.81 4.54 16.53
N THR A 155 5.78 4.09 15.78
CA THR A 155 5.89 2.87 14.98
C THR A 155 6.82 3.06 13.78
N MET A 156 6.80 4.23 13.14
CA MET A 156 7.73 4.55 12.05
C MET A 156 9.18 4.57 12.56
N GLU A 157 9.44 5.25 13.67
CA GLU A 157 10.78 5.32 14.27
C GLU A 157 11.26 3.93 14.73
N ALA A 158 10.38 3.12 15.31
CA ALA A 158 10.72 1.75 15.70
C ALA A 158 11.09 0.88 14.48
N ALA A 159 10.37 1.01 13.36
CA ALA A 159 10.67 0.27 12.14
C ALA A 159 12.04 0.63 11.54
N LEU A 160 12.38 1.92 11.55
CA LEU A 160 13.68 2.44 11.10
C LEU A 160 14.80 2.01 12.05
N ALA A 161 14.62 2.19 13.35
CA ALA A 161 15.62 1.85 14.37
C ALA A 161 15.93 0.34 14.43
N ALA A 162 14.94 -0.51 14.14
CA ALA A 162 15.12 -1.95 14.05
C ALA A 162 15.80 -2.41 12.74
N GLY A 163 16.11 -1.50 11.81
CA GLY A 163 16.70 -1.83 10.51
C GLY A 163 15.77 -2.66 9.63
N HIS A 164 14.45 -2.58 9.83
CA HIS A 164 13.50 -3.31 9.00
C HIS A 164 13.29 -2.63 7.64
N CYS A 165 13.53 -1.33 7.54
CA CYS A 165 13.49 -0.53 6.33
C CYS A 165 14.28 0.76 6.54
N ASP A 166 14.71 1.38 5.45
CA ASP A 166 15.46 2.66 5.46
C ASP A 166 14.53 3.87 5.34
N ALA A 167 13.32 3.65 4.82
CA ALA A 167 12.27 4.67 4.78
C ALA A 167 10.87 4.04 4.94
N VAL A 168 9.94 4.86 5.43
CA VAL A 168 8.52 4.50 5.53
C VAL A 168 7.72 5.25 4.47
N SER A 169 6.76 4.56 3.88
CA SER A 169 5.80 5.11 2.92
C SER A 169 4.40 5.12 3.54
N ALA A 170 3.67 6.23 3.33
CA ALA A 170 2.33 6.43 3.83
C ALA A 170 1.42 6.96 2.71
N GLY A 171 0.18 6.48 2.67
CA GLY A 171 -0.84 6.93 1.71
C GLY A 171 -2.09 7.42 2.41
N ARG A 172 -2.86 6.50 3.01
CA ARG A 172 -4.13 6.81 3.71
C ARG A 172 -4.00 7.88 4.82
N PRO A 173 -2.91 7.97 5.60
CA PRO A 173 -2.71 9.10 6.52
C PRO A 173 -2.68 10.46 5.81
N PHE A 174 -2.00 10.59 4.67
CA PHE A 174 -2.00 11.84 3.90
C PHE A 174 -3.37 12.18 3.28
N ILE A 175 -4.20 11.17 3.00
CA ILE A 175 -5.60 11.38 2.58
C ILE A 175 -6.44 11.90 3.75
N ALA A 176 -6.23 11.36 4.95
CA ALA A 176 -6.91 11.82 6.16
C ALA A 176 -6.44 13.22 6.58
N ASP A 177 -5.16 13.51 6.40
CA ASP A 177 -4.48 14.71 6.87
C ASP A 177 -3.39 15.14 5.88
N PRO A 178 -3.66 16.14 5.02
CA PRO A 178 -2.66 16.66 4.09
C PRO A 178 -1.40 17.23 4.75
N PHE A 179 -1.46 17.60 6.04
CA PHE A 179 -0.33 18.09 6.82
C PHE A 179 0.29 17.02 7.72
N PHE A 180 -0.02 15.75 7.47
CA PHE A 180 0.41 14.61 8.30
C PHE A 180 1.90 14.62 8.64
N PHE A 181 2.79 14.90 7.68
CA PHE A 181 4.22 15.01 7.96
C PHE A 181 4.56 16.14 8.95
N ARG A 182 3.94 17.33 8.80
CA ARG A 182 4.11 18.46 9.71
C ARG A 182 3.64 18.08 11.11
N HIS A 183 2.47 17.46 11.24
CA HIS A 183 1.93 17.02 12.51
C HIS A 183 2.80 15.97 13.20
N LEU A 184 3.34 15.01 12.44
CA LEU A 184 4.30 14.04 12.97
C LEU A 184 5.60 14.71 13.44
N ARG A 185 6.18 15.59 12.63
CA ARG A 185 7.43 16.28 12.93
C ARG A 185 7.30 17.17 14.16
N ASP A 186 6.23 17.95 14.22
CA ASP A 186 6.01 18.98 15.23
C ASP A 186 5.21 18.47 16.44
N ARG A 187 4.86 17.17 16.45
CA ARG A 187 4.07 16.50 17.50
C ARG A 187 2.73 17.19 17.76
N GLN A 188 2.09 17.65 16.69
CA GLN A 188 0.79 18.30 16.73
C GLN A 188 -0.32 17.28 16.46
N ALA A 189 -1.50 17.52 17.04
CA ALA A 189 -2.67 16.72 16.74
C ALA A 189 -3.24 17.12 15.38
N GLY A 190 -3.60 16.11 14.58
CA GLY A 190 -4.29 16.28 13.30
C GLY A 190 -5.35 15.21 13.10
N PRO A 191 -6.15 15.30 12.02
CA PRO A 191 -7.06 14.24 11.63
C PRO A 191 -6.30 12.91 11.50
N HIS A 192 -6.85 11.85 12.06
CA HIS A 192 -6.14 10.57 12.13
C HIS A 192 -6.85 9.48 11.30
N CYS A 193 -6.09 8.81 10.43
CA CYS A 193 -6.61 7.67 9.66
C CYS A 193 -6.97 6.50 10.60
N VAL A 194 -8.24 6.07 10.55
CA VAL A 194 -8.78 4.99 11.40
C VAL A 194 -8.84 3.61 10.71
N ASP A 195 -8.11 3.42 9.60
CA ASP A 195 -8.09 2.18 8.82
C ASP A 195 -9.48 1.62 8.44
N CYS A 196 -10.47 2.48 8.24
CA CYS A 196 -11.83 2.06 7.87
C CYS A 196 -11.97 1.57 6.42
N ASN A 197 -10.90 1.74 5.63
CA ASN A 197 -10.84 1.39 4.21
C ASN A 197 -11.96 2.03 3.37
N GLY A 198 -12.58 3.11 3.85
CA GLY A 198 -13.66 3.80 3.12
C GLY A 198 -13.18 4.43 1.81
N CYS A 199 -11.97 4.98 1.80
CA CYS A 199 -11.29 5.45 0.58
C CYS A 199 -11.07 4.34 -0.45
N VAL A 200 -10.65 3.15 0.01
CA VAL A 200 -10.43 1.97 -0.84
C VAL A 200 -11.73 1.47 -1.45
N GLY A 201 -12.83 1.50 -0.69
CA GLY A 201 -14.16 1.13 -1.20
C GLY A 201 -14.65 2.01 -2.37
N HIS A 202 -14.06 3.19 -2.56
CA HIS A 202 -14.37 4.11 -3.64
C HIS A 202 -13.34 4.15 -4.78
N LEU A 203 -12.28 3.34 -4.70
CA LEU A 203 -11.21 3.32 -5.68
C LEU A 203 -11.77 3.11 -7.11
N GLY A 204 -11.40 4.00 -8.02
CA GLY A 204 -11.85 3.98 -9.42
C GLY A 204 -13.29 4.48 -9.66
N ALA A 205 -14.02 4.88 -8.61
CA ALA A 205 -15.41 5.34 -8.74
C ALA A 205 -15.67 6.74 -8.18
N GLN A 206 -14.83 7.24 -7.28
CA GLN A 206 -14.91 8.60 -6.75
C GLN A 206 -13.50 9.21 -6.65
N PRO A 207 -13.38 10.55 -6.51
CA PRO A 207 -12.10 11.20 -6.25
C PRO A 207 -11.40 10.64 -5.01
N ALA A 208 -10.07 10.77 -4.96
CA ALA A 208 -9.32 10.39 -3.77
C ALA A 208 -9.67 11.33 -2.60
N ASP A 209 -10.39 10.81 -1.60
CA ASP A 209 -10.77 11.54 -0.39
C ASP A 209 -10.92 10.59 0.82
N CYS A 210 -10.94 11.15 2.03
CA CYS A 210 -11.33 10.46 3.24
C CYS A 210 -12.86 10.38 3.33
N TYR A 211 -13.41 9.17 3.31
CA TYR A 211 -14.87 8.94 3.40
C TYR A 211 -15.35 8.58 4.81
N HIS A 212 -14.46 8.60 5.81
CA HIS A 212 -14.89 8.44 7.18
C HIS A 212 -15.51 9.75 7.67
N PRO A 213 -16.79 9.79 8.10
CA PRO A 213 -17.49 11.04 8.38
C PRO A 213 -16.76 11.94 9.39
N GLU A 214 -16.32 11.36 10.51
CA GLU A 214 -15.63 12.10 11.57
C GLU A 214 -14.26 12.63 11.13
N VAL A 215 -13.39 11.76 10.59
CA VAL A 215 -12.06 12.15 10.11
C VAL A 215 -12.16 13.18 8.98
N ARG A 216 -13.15 13.05 8.08
CA ARG A 216 -13.38 14.03 7.01
C ARG A 216 -13.79 15.38 7.58
N SER A 217 -14.71 15.41 8.55
CA SER A 217 -15.11 16.63 9.25
C SER A 217 -13.91 17.31 9.92
N GLN A 218 -13.06 16.54 10.61
CA GLN A 218 -11.83 17.04 11.23
C GLN A 218 -10.84 17.60 10.19
N LYS A 219 -10.66 16.89 9.07
CA LYS A 219 -9.83 17.32 7.95
C LYS A 219 -10.33 18.62 7.33
N ASP A 220 -11.63 18.71 7.05
CA ASP A 220 -12.22 19.90 6.44
C ASP A 220 -12.13 21.11 7.39
N ALA A 221 -12.37 20.90 8.69
CA ALA A 221 -12.20 21.94 9.71
C ALA A 221 -10.73 22.38 9.88
N MET A 222 -9.77 21.46 9.70
CA MET A 222 -8.35 21.76 9.71
C MET A 222 -7.95 22.58 8.48
N LEU A 223 -8.36 22.17 7.28
CA LEU A 223 -8.06 22.88 6.04
C LEU A 223 -8.63 24.31 6.06
N ALA A 224 -9.85 24.48 6.58
CA ALA A 224 -10.47 25.80 6.75
C ALA A 224 -9.71 26.73 7.70
N ARG A 225 -8.88 26.20 8.62
CA ARG A 225 -8.01 27.01 9.50
C ARG A 225 -6.67 27.35 8.89
N GLU A 226 -6.24 26.62 7.87
CA GLU A 226 -4.92 26.79 7.22
C GLU A 226 -5.01 27.74 6.00
N ASP A 227 -6.16 28.39 5.79
CA ASP A 227 -6.44 29.33 4.69
C ASP A 227 -6.13 28.74 3.29
N ILE A 228 -6.45 27.46 3.08
CA ILE A 228 -6.37 26.76 1.78
C ILE A 228 -7.77 26.44 1.25
#